data_AF-A0A929VEB0-F1
#
_entry.id   AF-A0A929VEB0-F1
#
_cell.length_a   1.000
_cell.length_b   1.000
_cell.length_c   1.000
_cell.angle_alpha   90.00
_cell.angle_beta   90.00
_cell.angle_gamma   90.00
#
_symmetry.space_group_name_H-M   'P 1'
#
loop_
_entity.id
_entity.type
_entity.pdbx_description
1 polymer ?
#
loop_
_entity_poly.entity_id
_entity_poly.type
_entity_poly.pdbx_seq_one_letter_code
_entity_poly.pdbx_strand_id
1 'polypeptide(L)'
;MKKKLSLFLVGAMTLSMLTACGQSASSDQAAPAASKSEAASSGESKAADGSKFSGKITFTYRDDGTDKSKSVLYKWVTAAYDSWQYKDQVELDVAPITASEGDYFTKIALQLADPGTCPDLVTEDTFQLPNDAAAGYLTDLTGDLKGYDEWNQYYESMQNICSVDGKTYGVPYCTDTRGLFYNRQILQKAGVIKEGEDWAPKNWDDILAACKKIKETQPEVVPFWCNSGKATGEATSM
;
A
#
# COMPACT_ATOMS: atom_id res chain seq x y z
N MET A 1 -51.20 -32.57 -6.48
CA MET A 1 -51.39 -34.00 -6.80
C MET A 1 -50.04 -34.58 -7.24
N LYS A 2 -49.63 -35.66 -6.57
CA LYS A 2 -48.26 -36.22 -6.55
C LYS A 2 -47.99 -37.14 -7.75
N LYS A 3 -46.80 -37.03 -8.36
CA LYS A 3 -46.13 -38.11 -9.13
C LYS A 3 -44.62 -38.00 -8.83
N LYS A 4 -44.10 -38.80 -7.89
CA LYS A 4 -43.32 -40.05 -8.08
C LYS A 4 -42.05 -39.79 -8.92
N LEU A 5 -40.83 -40.10 -8.49
CA LEU A 5 -40.39 -41.44 -8.05
C LEU A 5 -38.96 -41.40 -7.44
N SER A 6 -38.78 -42.23 -6.39
CA SER A 6 -37.59 -42.95 -5.85
C SER A 6 -36.26 -42.23 -5.56
N LEU A 7 -35.82 -42.16 -4.29
CA LEU A 7 -35.16 -43.18 -3.41
C LEU A 7 -33.63 -43.21 -3.60
N PHE A 8 -32.83 -42.73 -2.61
CA PHE A 8 -32.08 -43.53 -1.59
C PHE A 8 -30.94 -44.37 -2.21
N LEU A 9 -29.73 -44.55 -1.67
CA LEU A 9 -29.04 -44.16 -0.45
C LEU A 9 -27.58 -44.70 -0.60
N VAL A 10 -26.59 -43.95 -0.10
CA VAL A 10 -25.35 -44.38 0.59
C VAL A 10 -24.59 -45.68 0.19
N GLY A 11 -23.29 -45.51 -0.07
CA GLY A 11 -22.21 -46.50 0.13
C GLY A 11 -20.85 -45.84 -0.20
N ALA A 12 -20.13 -45.28 0.79
CA ALA A 12 -19.04 -45.91 1.56
C ALA A 12 -17.72 -46.06 0.75
N MET A 13 -16.68 -45.28 1.11
CA MET A 13 -15.47 -45.70 1.86
C MET A 13 -14.27 -46.03 0.92
N THR A 14 -13.28 -45.14 0.83
CA THR A 14 -12.00 -45.07 1.59
C THR A 14 -10.84 -45.95 1.08
N LEU A 15 -9.72 -45.26 0.78
CA LEU A 15 -8.32 -45.54 1.18
C LEU A 15 -7.49 -46.67 0.51
N SER A 16 -6.32 -46.28 -0.01
CA SER A 16 -5.08 -47.09 -0.14
C SER A 16 -3.93 -46.11 -0.48
N MET A 17 -3.21 -45.53 0.49
CA MET A 17 -1.98 -46.00 1.16
C MET A 17 -0.84 -46.53 0.26
N LEU A 18 0.22 -45.72 0.20
CA LEU A 18 1.65 -46.02 0.41
C LEU A 18 2.23 -47.35 -0.11
N THR A 19 3.20 -47.23 -1.00
CA THR A 19 4.30 -48.19 -1.14
C THR A 19 5.62 -47.51 -0.81
N ALA A 20 6.20 -47.91 0.31
CA ALA A 20 7.57 -47.67 0.71
C ALA A 20 8.30 -49.03 0.70
N CYS A 21 9.47 -49.09 0.08
CA CYS A 21 10.53 -50.05 0.37
C CYS A 21 11.86 -49.35 0.14
N GLY A 22 12.65 -49.18 1.20
CA GLY A 22 14.09 -48.93 1.15
C GLY A 22 14.87 -50.20 1.52
N GLN A 23 16.16 -50.26 1.18
CA GLN A 23 17.31 -50.38 2.10
C GLN A 23 18.61 -50.84 1.38
N SER A 24 19.61 -49.95 1.43
CA SER A 24 21.08 -50.08 1.63
C SER A 24 22.04 -50.98 0.81
N ALA A 25 23.10 -50.32 0.31
CA ALA A 25 24.56 -50.60 0.35
C ALA A 25 25.18 -50.05 -0.97
N SER A 26 26.30 -49.31 -1.09
CA SER A 26 27.46 -48.99 -0.26
C SER A 26 28.06 -47.64 -0.68
N SER A 27 28.95 -47.13 0.17
CA SER A 27 29.85 -45.96 0.05
C SER A 27 30.48 -45.68 -1.31
N ASP A 28 30.43 -44.41 -1.74
CA ASP A 28 31.65 -43.63 -2.04
C ASP A 28 31.36 -42.13 -2.01
N GLN A 29 32.17 -41.39 -1.25
CA GLN A 29 32.23 -39.93 -1.24
C GLN A 29 32.97 -39.46 -2.49
N ALA A 30 32.32 -38.60 -3.28
CA ALA A 30 32.99 -37.61 -4.11
C ALA A 30 32.13 -36.34 -4.15
N ALA A 31 32.66 -35.25 -3.61
CA ALA A 31 32.05 -33.93 -3.69
C ALA A 31 31.96 -33.46 -5.15
N PRO A 32 30.84 -32.87 -5.61
CA PRO A 32 30.83 -32.16 -6.87
C PRO A 32 31.29 -30.72 -6.67
N ALA A 33 32.22 -30.33 -7.53
CA ALA A 33 32.86 -29.04 -7.60
C ALA A 33 31.89 -27.88 -7.83
N ALA A 34 32.27 -26.73 -7.29
CA ALA A 34 31.69 -25.44 -7.58
C ALA A 34 31.64 -25.20 -9.10
N SER A 35 30.42 -25.13 -9.65
CA SER A 35 30.20 -24.62 -11.00
C SER A 35 30.31 -23.10 -10.96
N LYS A 36 31.40 -22.58 -11.54
CA LYS A 36 31.51 -21.18 -11.93
C LYS A 36 30.40 -20.89 -12.94
N SER A 37 29.34 -20.22 -12.50
CA SER A 37 28.42 -19.54 -13.40
C SER A 37 28.99 -18.16 -13.69
N GLU A 38 29.17 -17.89 -14.97
CA GLU A 38 29.78 -16.69 -15.53
C GLU A 38 29.14 -15.41 -14.99
N ALA A 39 30.02 -14.48 -14.60
CA ALA A 39 29.65 -13.09 -14.40
C ALA A 39 29.10 -12.56 -15.74
N ALA A 40 27.80 -12.40 -15.80
CA ALA A 40 27.16 -11.62 -16.85
C ALA A 40 27.69 -10.18 -16.72
N SER A 41 28.51 -9.81 -17.69
CA SER A 41 28.97 -8.47 -17.99
C SER A 41 27.95 -7.42 -17.56
N SER A 42 28.31 -6.63 -16.56
CA SER A 42 27.71 -5.33 -16.29
C SER A 42 27.85 -4.49 -17.57
N GLY A 43 26.83 -4.53 -18.40
CA GLY A 43 26.66 -3.52 -19.45
C GLY A 43 26.52 -2.19 -18.74
N GLU A 44 27.54 -1.35 -18.88
CA GLU A 44 27.43 0.08 -18.62
C GLU A 44 26.16 0.58 -19.33
N SER A 45 25.15 0.94 -18.55
CA SER A 45 24.03 1.71 -19.06
C SER A 45 24.62 3.06 -19.47
N LYS A 46 24.89 3.18 -20.77
CA LYS A 46 25.20 4.44 -21.42
C LYS A 46 24.08 5.39 -21.04
N ALA A 47 24.42 6.46 -20.33
CA ALA A 47 23.51 7.59 -20.13
C ALA A 47 22.92 7.95 -21.49
N ALA A 48 21.60 7.82 -21.62
CA ALA A 48 20.87 8.27 -22.78
C ALA A 48 20.94 9.80 -22.79
N ASP A 49 22.02 10.31 -23.37
CA ASP A 49 22.17 11.71 -23.70
C ASP A 49 21.09 12.08 -24.73
N GLY A 50 20.12 12.89 -24.30
CA GLY A 50 19.31 13.70 -25.19
C GLY A 50 18.13 13.04 -25.92
N SER A 51 17.48 12.00 -25.37
CA SER A 51 16.14 11.66 -25.86
C SER A 51 15.20 12.82 -25.53
N LYS A 52 14.72 13.52 -26.56
CA LYS A 52 13.65 14.51 -26.45
C LYS A 52 12.49 13.87 -25.69
N PHE A 53 12.21 14.34 -24.47
CA PHE A 53 11.05 13.90 -23.71
C PHE A 53 9.81 14.32 -24.50
N SER A 54 9.12 13.39 -25.15
CA SER A 54 7.90 13.71 -25.89
C SER A 54 6.90 12.57 -25.75
N GLY A 55 5.64 12.89 -25.49
CA GLY A 55 4.58 11.89 -25.34
C GLY A 55 3.48 12.36 -24.41
N LYS A 56 2.63 11.41 -24.01
CA LYS A 56 1.55 11.61 -23.04
C LYS A 56 1.86 10.76 -21.82
N ILE A 57 1.73 11.33 -20.62
CA ILE A 57 1.84 10.63 -19.34
C ILE A 57 0.45 10.60 -18.71
N THR A 58 -0.01 9.41 -18.35
CA THR A 58 -1.25 9.20 -17.60
C THR A 58 -0.95 9.04 -16.13
N PHE A 59 -1.57 9.87 -15.28
CA PHE A 59 -1.44 9.82 -13.83
C PHE A 59 -2.78 9.47 -13.18
N THR A 60 -2.79 8.39 -12.40
CA THR A 60 -3.98 7.89 -11.71
C THR A 60 -3.83 7.98 -10.20
N TYR A 61 -4.87 8.48 -9.53
CA TYR A 61 -4.97 8.52 -8.07
C TYR A 61 -6.40 8.32 -7.59
N ARG A 62 -6.58 8.07 -6.28
CA ARG A 62 -7.91 7.96 -5.68
C ARG A 62 -8.58 9.32 -5.53
N ASP A 63 -9.78 9.46 -6.10
CA ASP A 63 -10.65 10.61 -5.91
C ASP A 63 -11.81 10.26 -4.98
N ASP A 64 -12.10 11.15 -4.04
CA ASP A 64 -13.15 10.98 -3.03
C ASP A 64 -14.55 11.36 -3.52
N GLY A 65 -14.68 11.70 -4.81
CA GLY A 65 -15.93 12.13 -5.44
C GLY A 65 -16.26 13.59 -5.18
N THR A 66 -15.34 14.36 -4.63
CA THR A 66 -15.46 15.82 -4.59
C THR A 66 -15.05 16.43 -5.93
N ASP A 67 -15.30 17.74 -6.08
CA ASP A 67 -14.80 18.47 -7.24
C ASP A 67 -13.27 18.32 -7.32
N LYS A 68 -12.76 17.70 -8.40
CA LYS A 68 -11.32 17.43 -8.60
C LYS A 68 -10.45 18.67 -8.40
N SER A 69 -10.96 19.87 -8.72
CA SER A 69 -10.22 21.13 -8.53
C SER A 69 -9.99 21.48 -7.06
N LYS A 70 -10.65 20.77 -6.13
CA LYS A 70 -10.48 20.87 -4.68
C LYS A 70 -9.53 19.82 -4.13
N SER A 71 -9.27 18.73 -4.86
CA SER A 71 -8.31 17.70 -4.45
C SER A 71 -6.93 18.31 -4.25
N VAL A 72 -6.35 18.06 -3.08
CA VAL A 72 -5.00 18.52 -2.73
C VAL A 72 -3.98 17.90 -3.67
N LEU A 73 -4.14 16.60 -3.96
CA LEU A 73 -3.24 15.87 -4.83
C LEU A 73 -3.33 16.36 -6.28
N TYR A 74 -4.53 16.61 -6.79
CA TYR A 74 -4.72 17.19 -8.13
C TYR A 74 -4.00 18.54 -8.25
N LYS A 75 -4.18 19.43 -7.27
CA LYS A 75 -3.52 20.75 -7.26
C LYS A 75 -2.01 20.62 -7.21
N TRP A 76 -1.50 19.73 -6.37
CA TRP A 76 -0.06 19.52 -6.21
C TRP A 76 0.57 18.98 -7.50
N VAL A 77 -0.01 17.94 -8.11
CA VAL A 77 0.49 17.36 -9.35
C VAL A 77 0.41 18.35 -10.52
N THR A 78 -0.69 19.09 -10.63
CA THR A 78 -0.83 20.12 -11.67
C THR A 78 0.21 21.22 -11.48
N ALA A 79 0.43 21.70 -10.25
CA ALA A 79 1.45 22.71 -9.97
C ALA A 79 2.88 22.19 -10.25
N ALA A 80 3.16 20.94 -9.90
CA ALA A 80 4.45 20.30 -10.20
C ALA A 80 4.68 20.25 -11.71
N TYR A 81 3.69 19.77 -12.48
CA TYR A 81 3.73 19.73 -13.93
C TYR A 81 3.86 21.13 -14.58
N ASP A 82 3.13 22.13 -14.08
CA ASP A 82 3.19 23.50 -14.58
C ASP A 82 4.57 24.15 -14.42
N SER A 83 5.32 23.71 -13.41
CA SER A 83 6.70 24.13 -13.12
C SER A 83 7.77 23.29 -13.83
N TRP A 84 7.38 22.18 -14.45
CA TRP A 84 8.31 21.23 -15.04
C TRP A 84 8.85 21.74 -16.38
N GLN A 85 10.18 21.72 -16.54
CA GLN A 85 10.87 22.26 -17.73
C GLN A 85 10.51 21.57 -19.06
N TYR A 86 9.86 20.40 -19.01
CA TYR A 86 9.47 19.61 -20.18
C TYR A 86 7.95 19.63 -20.47
N LYS A 87 7.16 20.44 -19.77
CA LYS A 87 5.68 20.47 -19.93
C LYS A 87 5.20 20.82 -21.34
N ASP A 88 6.00 21.56 -22.12
CA ASP A 88 5.67 21.92 -23.50
C ASP A 88 5.95 20.77 -24.48
N GLN A 89 6.59 19.69 -24.02
CA GLN A 89 6.96 18.53 -24.83
C GLN A 89 6.16 17.28 -24.44
N VAL A 90 5.66 17.22 -23.21
CA VAL A 90 4.93 16.09 -22.64
C VAL A 90 3.54 16.54 -22.24
N GLU A 91 2.49 15.83 -22.64
CA GLU A 91 1.12 16.06 -22.18
C GLU A 91 0.87 15.27 -20.88
N LEU A 92 0.31 15.89 -19.85
CA LEU A 92 -0.18 15.20 -18.65
C LEU A 92 -1.69 14.97 -18.72
N ASP A 93 -2.09 13.70 -18.63
CA ASP A 93 -3.48 13.28 -18.46
C ASP A 93 -3.72 12.76 -17.05
N VAL A 94 -4.44 13.56 -16.27
CA VAL A 94 -4.80 13.21 -14.90
C VAL A 94 -6.13 12.46 -14.91
N ALA A 95 -6.07 11.16 -14.66
CA ALA A 95 -7.18 10.21 -14.76
C ALA A 95 -7.56 9.65 -13.36
N PRO A 96 -8.21 10.44 -12.49
CA PRO A 96 -8.58 9.99 -11.16
C PRO A 96 -9.62 8.86 -11.20
N ILE A 97 -9.54 7.98 -10.20
CA ILE A 97 -10.55 6.96 -9.96
C ILE A 97 -11.42 7.40 -8.77
N THR A 98 -12.66 7.78 -9.06
CA THR A 98 -13.65 8.01 -8.01
C THR A 98 -14.05 6.67 -7.40
N ALA A 99 -13.67 6.45 -6.14
CA ALA A 99 -13.90 5.20 -5.42
C ALA A 99 -13.82 5.36 -3.90
N SER A 100 -14.52 4.47 -3.19
CA SER A 100 -14.16 4.20 -1.80
C SER A 100 -12.72 3.67 -1.72
N GLU A 101 -12.11 3.73 -0.54
CA GLU A 101 -10.73 3.28 -0.36
C GLU A 101 -10.54 1.81 -0.74
N GLY A 102 -11.39 0.92 -0.22
CA GLY A 102 -11.33 -0.50 -0.57
C GLY A 102 -11.57 -0.77 -2.05
N ASP A 103 -12.50 -0.05 -2.68
CA ASP A 103 -12.77 -0.20 -4.11
C ASP A 103 -11.62 0.31 -4.97
N TYR A 104 -10.89 1.33 -4.51
CA TYR A 104 -9.76 1.92 -5.23
C TYR A 104 -8.67 0.89 -5.48
N PHE A 105 -8.25 0.15 -4.45
CA PHE A 105 -7.22 -0.90 -4.59
C PHE A 105 -7.60 -1.96 -5.62
N THR A 106 -8.88 -2.39 -5.61
CA THR A 106 -9.37 -3.37 -6.59
C THR A 106 -9.35 -2.80 -8.01
N LYS A 107 -9.76 -1.54 -8.19
CA LYS A 107 -9.78 -0.89 -9.51
C LYS A 107 -8.37 -0.64 -10.04
N ILE A 108 -7.42 -0.25 -9.19
CA ILE A 108 -6.01 -0.08 -9.57
C ILE A 108 -5.40 -1.41 -9.98
N ALA A 109 -5.55 -2.46 -9.18
CA ALA A 109 -5.03 -3.79 -9.54
C ALA A 109 -5.58 -4.28 -10.89
N LEU A 110 -6.84 -4.01 -11.20
CA LEU A 110 -7.43 -4.32 -12.52
C LEU A 110 -6.86 -3.46 -13.65
N GLN A 111 -6.61 -2.17 -13.43
CA GLN A 111 -5.98 -1.31 -14.43
C GLN A 111 -4.54 -1.71 -14.71
N LEU A 112 -3.76 -1.98 -13.65
CA LEU A 112 -2.36 -2.41 -13.73
C LEU A 112 -2.20 -3.75 -14.48
N ALA A 113 -3.18 -4.64 -14.34
CA ALA A 113 -3.17 -5.95 -15.00
C ALA A 113 -3.46 -5.90 -16.52
N ASP A 114 -4.09 -4.82 -17.02
CA ASP A 114 -4.45 -4.67 -18.43
C ASP A 114 -3.55 -3.61 -19.10
N PRO A 115 -2.66 -4.00 -20.04
CA PRO A 115 -1.80 -3.07 -20.77
C PRO A 115 -2.56 -1.95 -21.50
N GLY A 116 -3.84 -2.14 -21.83
CA GLY A 116 -4.68 -1.12 -22.46
C GLY A 116 -5.19 -0.04 -21.50
N THR A 117 -5.12 -0.27 -20.19
CA THR A 117 -5.63 0.66 -19.15
C THR A 117 -4.61 0.99 -18.06
N CYS A 118 -3.43 0.37 -18.08
CA CYS A 118 -2.36 0.61 -17.14
C CYS A 118 -1.85 2.06 -17.27
N PRO A 119 -1.87 2.86 -16.19
CA PRO A 119 -1.35 4.23 -16.21
C PRO A 119 0.18 4.24 -16.20
N ASP A 120 0.77 5.34 -16.68
CA ASP A 120 2.22 5.57 -16.60
C ASP A 120 2.67 5.85 -15.16
N LEU A 121 1.84 6.54 -14.39
CA LEU A 121 2.08 6.88 -12.99
C LEU A 121 0.82 6.57 -12.14
N VAL A 122 1.02 5.92 -11.00
CA VAL A 122 -0.05 5.59 -10.06
C VAL A 122 0.34 6.01 -8.64
N THR A 123 -0.61 6.54 -7.88
CA THR A 123 -0.44 6.60 -6.42
C THR A 123 -0.72 5.24 -5.82
N GLU A 124 0.35 4.59 -5.35
CA GLU A 124 0.26 3.31 -4.68
C GLU A 124 0.27 3.48 -3.16
N ASP A 125 -0.49 2.64 -2.46
CA ASP A 125 -0.36 2.57 -1.00
C ASP A 125 0.77 1.60 -0.64
N THR A 126 1.58 1.98 0.33
CA THR A 126 2.75 1.21 0.78
C THR A 126 2.41 -0.20 1.24
N PHE A 127 1.18 -0.46 1.71
CA PHE A 127 0.78 -1.83 2.07
C PHE A 127 0.37 -2.69 0.87
N GLN A 128 0.01 -2.10 -0.27
CA GLN A 128 -0.31 -2.81 -1.52
C GLN A 128 0.93 -3.04 -2.38
N LEU A 129 1.89 -2.11 -2.33
CA LEU A 129 3.13 -2.13 -3.11
C LEU A 129 3.82 -3.50 -3.17
N PRO A 130 3.96 -4.30 -2.09
CA PRO A 130 4.55 -5.63 -2.18
C PRO A 130 3.79 -6.61 -3.08
N ASN A 131 2.46 -6.56 -3.09
CA ASN A 131 1.64 -7.44 -3.90
C ASN A 131 1.73 -7.06 -5.39
N ASP A 132 1.67 -5.76 -5.70
CA ASP A 132 1.72 -5.29 -7.08
C ASP A 132 3.13 -5.38 -7.68
N ALA A 133 4.17 -5.20 -6.87
CA ALA A 133 5.54 -5.51 -7.25
C ALA A 133 5.73 -7.01 -7.55
N ALA A 134 5.20 -7.90 -6.69
CA ALA A 134 5.27 -9.35 -6.89
C ALA A 134 4.46 -9.82 -8.12
N ALA A 135 3.36 -9.14 -8.44
CA ALA A 135 2.56 -9.36 -9.64
C ALA A 135 3.25 -8.87 -10.92
N GLY A 136 4.34 -8.10 -10.82
CA GLY A 136 5.07 -7.54 -11.95
C GLY A 136 4.42 -6.29 -12.55
N TYR A 137 3.54 -5.63 -11.79
CA TYR A 137 2.84 -4.43 -12.25
C TYR A 137 3.66 -3.15 -12.07
N LEU A 138 4.59 -3.15 -11.12
CA LEU A 138 5.40 -1.98 -10.80
C LEU A 138 6.80 -2.10 -11.42
N THR A 139 7.29 -0.98 -11.96
CA THR A 139 8.65 -0.89 -12.53
C THR A 139 9.69 -0.85 -11.40
N ASP A 140 10.78 -1.59 -11.55
CA ASP A 140 11.94 -1.54 -10.66
C ASP A 140 12.71 -0.23 -10.89
N LEU A 141 12.58 0.72 -9.96
CA LEU A 141 13.17 2.05 -10.03
C LEU A 141 14.60 2.10 -9.44
N THR A 142 15.14 0.98 -8.97
CA THR A 142 16.43 0.94 -8.25
C THR A 142 17.58 1.53 -9.08
N GLY A 143 17.55 1.33 -10.40
CA GLY A 143 18.52 1.91 -11.31
C GLY A 143 18.32 3.41 -11.49
N ASP A 144 17.07 3.82 -11.70
CA ASP A 144 16.69 5.21 -11.99
C ASP A 144 16.97 6.14 -10.80
N LEU A 145 16.75 5.66 -9.58
CA LEU A 145 16.95 6.43 -8.35
C LEU A 145 18.42 6.72 -8.03
N LYS A 146 19.38 6.03 -8.66
CA LYS A 146 20.81 6.35 -8.49
C LYS A 146 21.18 7.73 -9.03
N GLY A 147 20.44 8.24 -10.01
CA GLY A 147 20.61 9.57 -10.58
C GLY A 147 19.66 10.63 -10.00
N TYR A 148 18.86 10.26 -8.99
CA TYR A 148 17.90 11.16 -8.34
C TYR A 148 18.50 11.68 -7.03
N ASP A 149 19.09 12.88 -7.09
CA ASP A 149 19.83 13.47 -5.97
C ASP A 149 19.00 13.60 -4.68
N GLU A 150 17.70 13.85 -4.83
CA GLU A 150 16.76 13.99 -3.71
C GLU A 150 16.41 12.65 -3.04
N TRP A 151 16.71 11.50 -3.66
CA TRP A 151 16.43 10.18 -3.08
C TRP A 151 17.05 10.03 -1.68
N ASN A 152 18.27 10.54 -1.50
CA ASN A 152 18.98 10.45 -0.22
C ASN A 152 18.49 11.45 0.84
N GLN A 153 17.54 12.32 0.50
CA GLN A 153 16.91 13.25 1.46
C GLN A 153 15.74 12.60 2.22
N TYR A 154 15.20 11.50 1.71
CA TYR A 154 14.17 10.74 2.40
C TYR A 154 14.75 10.00 3.61
N TYR A 155 13.96 9.89 4.68
CA TYR A 155 14.31 9.02 5.80
C TYR A 155 14.47 7.57 5.32
N GLU A 156 15.44 6.84 5.86
CA GLU A 156 15.70 5.45 5.51
C GLU A 156 14.45 4.57 5.67
N SER A 157 13.63 4.82 6.70
CA SER A 157 12.36 4.13 6.89
C SER A 157 11.40 4.33 5.70
N MET A 158 11.38 5.52 5.11
CA MET A 158 10.54 5.84 3.95
C MET A 158 11.06 5.18 2.67
N GLN A 159 12.37 5.09 2.51
CA GLN A 159 12.98 4.36 1.40
C GLN A 159 12.67 2.85 1.50
N ASN A 160 12.75 2.31 2.71
CA ASN A 160 12.51 0.89 2.97
C ASN A 160 11.05 0.46 2.75
N ILE A 161 10.05 1.28 3.13
CA ILE A 161 8.64 0.94 2.88
C ILE A 161 8.27 0.93 1.40
N CYS A 162 9.05 1.60 0.54
CA CYS A 162 8.88 1.56 -0.91
C CYS A 162 9.71 0.47 -1.60
N SER A 163 10.33 -0.43 -0.83
CA SER A 163 11.25 -1.44 -1.33
C SER A 163 10.83 -2.86 -0.96
N VAL A 164 11.02 -3.80 -1.88
CA VAL A 164 10.70 -5.22 -1.75
C VAL A 164 11.91 -6.01 -2.26
N ASP A 165 12.42 -6.95 -1.46
CA ASP A 165 13.56 -7.81 -1.82
C ASP A 165 14.78 -7.04 -2.37
N GLY A 166 15.06 -5.86 -1.79
CA GLY A 166 16.21 -5.02 -2.16
C GLY A 166 16.01 -4.18 -3.42
N LYS A 167 14.80 -4.15 -3.98
CA LYS A 167 14.41 -3.32 -5.12
C LYS A 167 13.41 -2.27 -4.72
N THR A 168 13.53 -1.07 -5.26
CA THR A 168 12.62 0.05 -4.98
C THR A 168 11.58 0.18 -6.08
N TYR A 169 10.30 0.25 -5.70
CA TYR A 169 9.15 0.27 -6.63
C TYR A 169 8.31 1.54 -6.53
N GLY A 170 8.70 2.49 -5.68
CA GLY A 170 7.99 3.76 -5.53
C GLY A 170 8.86 4.88 -4.97
N VAL A 171 8.41 6.10 -5.17
CA VAL A 171 9.02 7.31 -4.59
C VAL A 171 8.03 7.92 -3.59
N PRO A 172 8.39 8.08 -2.31
CA PRO A 172 7.49 8.67 -1.32
C PRO A 172 7.14 10.13 -1.69
N TYR A 173 5.86 10.47 -1.69
CA TYR A 173 5.41 11.86 -1.83
C TYR A 173 4.71 12.40 -0.58
N CYS A 174 4.17 11.52 0.26
CA CYS A 174 3.65 11.86 1.58
C CYS A 174 3.81 10.69 2.55
N THR A 175 3.60 10.97 3.83
CA THR A 175 3.46 9.97 4.89
C THR A 175 2.49 10.51 5.92
N ASP A 176 1.91 9.63 6.72
CA ASP A 176 1.12 9.98 7.88
C ASP A 176 1.60 9.23 9.13
N THR A 177 1.11 9.66 10.27
CA THR A 177 1.36 9.01 11.56
C THR A 177 0.07 8.99 12.36
N ARG A 178 -0.09 7.98 13.22
CA ARG A 178 -1.24 7.90 14.12
C ARG A 178 -1.02 8.80 15.32
N GLY A 179 -2.01 9.64 15.61
CA GLY A 179 -2.03 10.54 16.75
C GLY A 179 -3.38 10.51 17.45
N LEU A 180 -3.37 10.84 18.74
CA LEU A 180 -4.59 11.06 19.51
C LEU A 180 -4.98 12.54 19.43
N PHE A 181 -6.08 12.81 18.74
CA PHE A 181 -6.68 14.13 18.70
C PHE A 181 -7.76 14.23 19.77
N TYR A 182 -7.77 15.33 20.54
CA TYR A 182 -8.72 15.50 21.64
C TYR A 182 -9.27 16.93 21.69
N ASN A 183 -10.52 17.06 22.14
CA ASN A 183 -11.15 18.34 22.41
C ASN A 183 -10.85 18.79 23.84
N ARG A 184 -10.00 19.81 23.99
CA ARG A 184 -9.59 20.37 25.29
C ARG A 184 -10.78 20.76 26.17
N GLN A 185 -11.80 21.39 25.59
CA GLN A 185 -12.96 21.86 26.36
C GLN A 185 -13.77 20.69 26.94
N ILE A 186 -13.89 19.59 26.19
CA ILE A 186 -14.57 18.38 26.68
C ILE A 186 -13.80 17.76 27.84
N LEU A 187 -12.46 17.67 27.73
CA LEU A 187 -11.60 17.14 28.80
C LEU A 187 -11.60 18.03 30.05
N GLN A 188 -11.63 19.36 29.88
CA GLN A 188 -11.73 20.31 30.98
C GLN A 188 -13.06 20.19 31.73
N LYS A 189 -14.18 20.16 31.00
CA LYS A 189 -15.53 19.95 31.59
C LYS A 189 -15.64 18.61 32.32
N ALA A 190 -14.92 17.60 31.84
CA ALA A 190 -14.84 16.29 32.48
C ALA A 190 -13.86 16.21 33.66
N GLY A 191 -13.12 17.30 33.96
CA GLY A 191 -12.11 17.31 35.01
C GLY A 191 -10.93 16.35 34.75
N VAL A 192 -10.58 16.15 33.48
CA VAL A 192 -9.42 15.35 33.04
C VAL A 192 -8.15 16.21 32.99
N ILE A 193 -8.29 17.46 32.56
CA ILE A 193 -7.21 18.46 32.50
C ILE A 193 -7.69 19.79 33.08
N LYS A 194 -6.78 20.66 33.50
CA LYS A 194 -7.10 22.07 33.82
C LYS A 194 -6.99 22.97 32.58
N GLU A 195 -7.44 24.21 32.75
CA GLU A 195 -7.24 25.24 31.72
C GLU A 195 -5.74 25.46 31.46
N GLY A 196 -5.35 25.47 30.18
CA GLY A 196 -3.95 25.60 29.77
C GLY A 196 -3.10 24.33 29.86
N GLU A 197 -3.62 23.22 30.39
CA GLU A 197 -2.88 21.96 30.45
C GLU A 197 -3.08 21.11 29.18
N ASP A 198 -2.01 20.40 28.79
CA ASP A 198 -2.04 19.40 27.73
C ASP A 198 -2.36 18.03 28.33
N TRP A 199 -3.22 17.27 27.64
CA TRP A 199 -3.46 15.88 28.00
C TRP A 199 -2.39 14.99 27.38
N ALA A 200 -1.67 14.24 28.23
CA ALA A 200 -0.56 13.37 27.81
C ALA A 200 -0.73 11.95 28.40
N PRO A 201 -1.75 11.18 27.96
CA PRO A 201 -1.96 9.81 28.42
C PRO A 201 -0.73 8.96 28.10
N LYS A 202 -0.38 8.05 29.00
CA LYS A 202 0.79 7.16 28.87
C LYS A 202 0.43 5.78 28.35
N ASN A 203 -0.84 5.41 28.45
CA ASN A 203 -1.33 4.11 28.05
C ASN A 203 -2.84 4.17 27.76
N TRP A 204 -3.40 3.04 27.32
CA TRP A 204 -4.82 2.91 27.03
C TRP A 204 -5.72 3.07 28.26
N ASP A 205 -5.26 2.72 29.46
CA ASP A 205 -6.06 2.88 30.68
C ASP A 205 -6.29 4.37 31.01
N ASP A 206 -5.29 5.23 30.79
CA ASP A 206 -5.43 6.68 30.92
C ASP A 206 -6.49 7.24 29.95
N ILE A 207 -6.49 6.73 28.71
CA ILE A 207 -7.48 7.09 27.67
C ILE A 207 -8.87 6.65 28.11
N LEU A 208 -9.04 5.39 28.50
CA LEU A 208 -10.32 4.84 28.94
C LEU A 208 -10.84 5.53 30.22
N ALA A 209 -9.95 5.93 31.14
CA ALA A 209 -10.32 6.68 32.33
C ALA A 209 -10.85 8.07 31.98
N ALA A 210 -10.22 8.78 31.03
CA ALA A 210 -10.76 10.04 30.50
C ALA A 210 -12.13 9.83 29.85
N CYS A 211 -12.29 8.77 29.04
CA CYS A 211 -13.55 8.46 28.39
C CYS A 211 -14.70 8.21 29.38
N LYS A 212 -14.42 7.51 30.49
CA LYS A 212 -15.39 7.29 31.58
C LYS A 212 -15.84 8.61 32.20
N LYS A 213 -14.88 9.49 32.56
CA LYS A 213 -15.18 10.83 33.11
C LYS A 213 -16.02 11.68 32.14
N ILE A 214 -15.70 11.62 30.84
CA ILE A 214 -16.50 12.32 29.81
C ILE A 214 -17.93 11.79 29.82
N LYS A 215 -18.12 10.46 29.81
CA LYS A 215 -19.46 9.87 29.77
C LYS A 215 -20.30 10.19 31.01
N GLU A 216 -19.67 10.24 32.18
CA GLU A 216 -20.31 10.59 33.45
C GLU A 216 -20.75 12.06 33.51
N THR A 217 -19.90 12.96 33.01
CA THR A 217 -20.15 14.43 33.08
C THR A 217 -20.95 14.96 31.90
N GLN A 218 -20.85 14.30 30.75
CA GLN A 218 -21.36 14.75 29.45
C GLN A 218 -21.94 13.53 28.69
N PRO A 219 -23.13 13.02 29.07
CA PRO A 219 -23.66 11.75 28.57
C PRO A 219 -23.96 11.73 27.06
N GLU A 220 -24.21 12.89 26.46
CA GLU A 220 -24.47 13.05 25.02
C GLU A 220 -23.19 13.05 24.17
N VAL A 221 -22.01 13.17 24.79
CA VAL A 221 -20.73 13.16 24.08
C VAL A 221 -20.29 11.71 23.84
N VAL A 222 -19.88 11.42 22.59
CA VAL A 222 -19.15 10.19 22.27
C VAL A 222 -17.71 10.37 22.74
N PRO A 223 -17.25 9.64 23.78
CA PRO A 223 -16.00 9.96 24.47
C PRO A 223 -14.75 9.49 23.73
N PHE A 224 -14.90 8.59 22.76
CA PHE A 224 -13.83 8.05 21.95
C PHE A 224 -14.39 7.62 20.60
N TRP A 225 -13.66 7.95 19.54
CA TRP A 225 -13.93 7.48 18.19
C TRP A 225 -12.63 6.95 17.61
N CYS A 226 -12.70 5.78 17.00
CA CYS A 226 -11.66 5.23 16.15
C CYS A 226 -12.33 4.57 14.95
N ASN A 227 -11.57 4.41 13.86
CA ASN A 227 -12.03 3.59 12.76
C ASN A 227 -12.22 2.15 13.26
N SER A 228 -13.39 1.59 12.95
CA SER A 228 -13.71 0.20 13.25
C SER A 228 -14.60 -0.37 12.15
N GLY A 229 -14.18 -1.48 11.56
CA GLY A 229 -14.98 -2.24 10.61
C GLY A 229 -14.31 -2.42 9.25
N LYS A 230 -15.06 -2.99 8.29
CA LYS A 230 -14.53 -3.36 6.97
C LYS A 230 -14.61 -2.23 5.93
N ALA A 231 -15.42 -1.20 6.18
CA ALA A 231 -15.67 -0.12 5.21
C ALA A 231 -14.43 0.76 4.99
N THR A 232 -13.62 0.95 6.03
CA THR A 232 -12.31 1.62 6.03
C THR A 232 -11.27 0.67 6.61
N GLY A 233 -11.03 -0.42 5.86
CA GLY A 233 -10.23 -1.55 6.32
C GLY A 233 -8.77 -1.18 6.59
N GLU A 234 -8.16 -0.35 5.75
CA GLU A 234 -6.83 0.22 5.96
C GLU A 234 -6.81 0.97 7.30
N ALA A 235 -7.68 1.97 7.45
CA ALA A 235 -7.72 2.81 8.63
C ALA A 235 -8.07 2.08 9.94
N THR A 236 -8.55 0.83 9.86
CA THR A 236 -8.82 -0.06 11.00
C THR A 236 -7.68 -1.01 11.32
N SER A 237 -6.92 -1.44 10.30
CA SER A 237 -5.92 -2.52 10.42
C SER A 237 -4.48 -2.04 10.50
N MET A 238 -4.21 -0.84 9.98
CA MET A 238 -2.96 -0.14 10.24
C MET A 238 -3.01 0.44 11.66
#